data_AF-A0A444W3Q5-F1
#
_entry.id   AF-A0A444W3Q5-F1
#
_cell.length_a   1.000
_cell.length_b   1.000
_cell.length_c   1.000
_cell.angle_alpha   90.00
_cell.angle_beta   90.00
_cell.angle_gamma   90.00
#
_symmetry.space_group_name_H-M   'P 1'
#
loop_
_entity.id
_entity.type
_entity.pdbx_description
1 polymer ?
#
loop_
_entity_poly.entity_id
_entity_poly.type
_entity_poly.pdbx_seq_one_letter_code
_entity_poly.pdbx_strand_id
1 'polypeptide(L)'
;MKLLFKALLIALILQGCQKSKDDHKQLSQSKPNHFTAENDTLVIRTKKNKGGRFFGAGATSMDFKDTIDTFPYPVVYPKQIQNIKRGLLPTDLHSKTPHYINLMTGTAGKERVFIVDQINNRDFTDDSIRLYRDFEWGSNKDLVQCRYEISNGKQIVKDSSWIKIGNSNNDLGLGKSEYLTADININNKNYKIGASNLRNMVFNYNNSADVFGTKIALLSDDEKVKDTIFERDQIGVGQYIKLNNNHYRFENITNNGEYITLIKDNSFTEKTGTEVGMIAPAFSATTTTGSIINSTDLHDKIIIIVNSCGCGGDVASTQAFFDISNKYGSKVHVIRMDSAIKERKTGTIQIDTELEANKDIYTKYRETYCSHICYVIGKDNRIFDKFIVTNWETDLPKILENSI
;
A
#
# COMPACT_ATOMS: atom_id res chain seq x y z
N MET A 1 -55.92 12.31 -17.48
CA MET A 1 -54.47 12.55 -17.67
C MET A 1 -53.58 11.90 -16.60
N LYS A 2 -53.82 12.11 -15.29
CA LYS A 2 -52.99 11.52 -14.21
C LYS A 2 -53.01 9.98 -14.10
N LEU A 3 -54.10 9.32 -14.50
CA LEU A 3 -54.17 7.85 -14.50
C LEU A 3 -53.38 7.21 -15.66
N LEU A 4 -53.41 7.83 -16.85
CA LEU A 4 -52.64 7.34 -18.01
C LEU A 4 -51.12 7.44 -17.77
N PHE A 5 -50.68 8.50 -17.08
CA PHE A 5 -49.26 8.69 -16.75
C PHE A 5 -48.73 7.65 -15.75
N LYS A 6 -49.57 7.22 -14.79
CA LYS A 6 -49.20 6.14 -13.84
C LYS A 6 -49.13 4.77 -14.51
N ALA A 7 -50.05 4.49 -15.44
CA ALA A 7 -50.02 3.24 -16.21
C ALA A 7 -48.81 3.17 -17.17
N LEU A 8 -48.44 4.28 -17.81
CA LEU A 8 -47.26 4.36 -18.69
C LEU A 8 -45.95 4.20 -17.90
N LEU A 9 -45.86 4.78 -16.69
CA LEU A 9 -44.68 4.65 -15.83
C LEU A 9 -44.51 3.20 -15.30
N ILE A 10 -45.61 2.53 -14.94
CA ILE A 10 -45.56 1.12 -14.53
C ILE A 10 -45.20 0.20 -15.71
N ALA A 11 -45.69 0.48 -16.91
CA ALA A 11 -45.32 -0.27 -18.12
C ALA A 11 -43.83 -0.11 -18.49
N LEU A 12 -43.27 1.09 -18.35
CA LEU A 12 -41.84 1.35 -18.58
C LEU A 12 -40.94 0.68 -17.53
N ILE A 13 -41.36 0.63 -16.27
CA ILE A 13 -40.63 -0.08 -15.20
C ILE A 13 -40.68 -1.61 -15.40
N LEU A 14 -41.79 -2.15 -15.90
CA LEU A 14 -41.91 -3.58 -16.18
C LEU A 14 -41.15 -4.02 -17.44
N GLN A 15 -41.03 -3.15 -18.45
CA GLN A 15 -40.19 -3.42 -19.64
C GLN A 15 -38.69 -3.30 -19.34
N GLY A 16 -38.27 -2.47 -18.38
CA GLY A 16 -36.89 -2.37 -17.91
C GLY A 16 -36.39 -3.58 -17.10
N CYS A 17 -37.28 -4.50 -16.70
CA CYS A 17 -36.96 -5.67 -15.89
C CYS A 17 -37.05 -7.01 -16.64
N GLN A 18 -37.21 -7.01 -17.96
CA GLN A 18 -36.98 -8.21 -18.77
C GLN A 18 -35.50 -8.29 -19.17
N LYS A 19 -34.63 -8.54 -18.17
CA LYS A 19 -33.31 -9.09 -18.44
C LYS A 19 -33.51 -10.47 -19.08
N SER A 20 -33.04 -10.58 -20.32
CA SER A 20 -32.90 -11.83 -21.06
C SER A 20 -32.32 -12.92 -20.14
N LYS A 21 -33.03 -14.04 -20.00
CA LYS A 21 -32.52 -15.23 -19.28
C LYS A 21 -31.28 -15.83 -19.96
N ASP A 22 -30.90 -15.36 -21.16
CA ASP A 22 -29.72 -15.78 -21.89
C ASP A 22 -28.46 -14.93 -21.59
N ASP A 23 -28.58 -13.74 -20.97
CA ASP A 23 -27.42 -12.93 -20.57
C ASP A 23 -26.63 -13.54 -19.40
N HIS A 24 -27.27 -14.40 -18.60
CA HIS A 24 -26.58 -15.12 -17.52
C HIS A 24 -25.72 -16.31 -18.02
N LYS A 25 -25.87 -16.74 -19.28
CA LYS A 25 -25.03 -17.80 -19.85
C LYS A 25 -23.79 -17.30 -20.59
N GLN A 26 -23.71 -16.01 -20.96
CA GLN A 26 -22.48 -15.44 -21.54
C GLN A 26 -21.47 -14.93 -20.50
N LEU A 27 -21.91 -14.63 -19.27
CA LEU A 27 -21.00 -14.22 -18.17
C LEU A 27 -20.19 -15.36 -17.55
N SER A 28 -20.45 -16.62 -17.92
CA SER A 28 -19.72 -17.78 -17.38
C SER A 28 -18.58 -18.30 -18.27
N GLN A 29 -18.31 -17.65 -19.41
CA GLN A 29 -17.23 -18.03 -20.33
C GLN A 29 -16.20 -16.93 -20.63
N SER A 30 -16.40 -15.69 -20.16
CA SER A 30 -15.31 -14.71 -20.20
C SER A 30 -14.24 -15.12 -19.19
N LYS A 31 -13.02 -15.36 -19.69
CA LYS A 31 -11.86 -15.48 -18.82
C LYS A 31 -11.86 -14.27 -17.86
N PRO A 32 -11.66 -14.47 -16.55
CA PRO A 32 -11.68 -13.36 -15.60
C PRO A 32 -10.62 -12.31 -15.99
N ASN A 33 -10.92 -11.04 -15.74
CA ASN A 33 -10.01 -9.90 -15.96
C ASN A 33 -9.60 -9.65 -17.44
N HIS A 34 -10.48 -9.97 -18.40
CA HIS A 34 -10.32 -9.55 -19.79
C HIS A 34 -11.15 -8.31 -20.09
N PHE A 35 -10.49 -7.29 -20.64
CA PHE A 35 -11.04 -5.96 -20.89
C PHE A 35 -10.61 -5.43 -22.25
N THR A 36 -11.25 -4.35 -22.69
CA THR A 36 -10.86 -3.53 -23.83
C THR A 36 -10.41 -2.15 -23.35
N ALA A 37 -9.68 -1.40 -24.20
CA ALA A 37 -9.27 -0.03 -23.87
C ALA A 37 -10.44 0.95 -23.72
N GLU A 38 -11.64 0.58 -24.21
CA GLU A 38 -12.88 1.34 -24.05
C GLU A 38 -13.53 1.15 -22.68
N ASN A 39 -13.08 0.17 -21.88
CA ASN A 39 -13.60 0.00 -20.54
C ASN A 39 -13.11 1.12 -19.61
N ASP A 40 -14.06 1.93 -19.13
CA ASP A 40 -13.82 2.98 -18.14
C ASP A 40 -13.63 2.43 -16.72
N THR A 41 -14.11 1.22 -16.44
CA THR A 41 -13.98 0.60 -15.12
C THR A 41 -13.54 -0.85 -15.26
N LEU A 42 -12.46 -1.20 -14.54
CA LEU A 42 -11.93 -2.55 -14.47
C LEU A 42 -12.22 -3.11 -13.08
N VAL A 43 -13.09 -4.11 -13.00
CA VAL A 43 -13.32 -4.88 -11.76
C VAL A 43 -12.52 -6.16 -11.86
N ILE A 44 -11.40 -6.18 -11.15
CA ILE A 44 -10.35 -7.17 -11.28
C ILE A 44 -10.46 -8.15 -10.12
N ARG A 45 -10.72 -9.41 -10.43
CA ARG A 45 -10.67 -10.50 -9.45
C ARG A 45 -9.23 -10.85 -9.14
N THR A 46 -8.90 -10.95 -7.86
CA THR A 46 -7.55 -11.28 -7.41
C THR A 46 -7.44 -12.73 -6.95
N LYS A 47 -6.19 -13.16 -6.79
CA LYS A 47 -5.79 -14.42 -6.15
C LYS A 47 -4.82 -14.11 -5.03
N LYS A 48 -5.06 -14.70 -3.86
CA LYS A 48 -4.14 -14.67 -2.71
C LYS A 48 -2.97 -15.62 -2.93
N ASN A 49 -1.77 -15.16 -2.60
CA ASN A 49 -0.53 -15.92 -2.70
C ASN A 49 0.19 -15.95 -1.35
N LYS A 50 0.90 -17.05 -1.12
CA LYS A 50 1.77 -17.24 0.04
C LYS A 50 3.03 -16.38 -0.08
N GLY A 51 3.43 -15.73 1.00
CA GLY A 51 4.70 -15.01 1.11
C GLY A 51 4.55 -13.49 1.16
N GLY A 52 5.67 -12.79 1.29
CA GLY A 52 5.74 -11.32 1.28
C GLY A 52 6.61 -10.74 0.15
N ARG A 53 6.93 -11.55 -0.87
CA ARG A 53 8.05 -11.32 -1.84
C ARG A 53 8.15 -9.88 -2.35
N PHE A 54 7.03 -9.27 -2.76
CA PHE A 54 7.03 -7.95 -3.40
C PHE A 54 6.74 -6.78 -2.46
N PHE A 55 6.16 -7.04 -1.29
CA PHE A 55 5.58 -5.99 -0.45
C PHE A 55 6.16 -5.93 0.96
N GLY A 56 7.16 -6.78 1.27
CA GLY A 56 7.94 -6.73 2.51
C GLY A 56 7.09 -6.66 3.78
N ALA A 57 6.70 -7.80 4.34
CA ALA A 57 6.03 -7.81 5.65
C ALA A 57 7.08 -7.87 6.77
N GLY A 58 6.99 -6.93 7.71
CA GLY A 58 7.83 -6.89 8.91
C GLY A 58 7.29 -7.79 10.03
N ALA A 59 7.99 -7.74 11.16
CA ALA A 59 7.53 -8.32 12.41
C ALA A 59 6.84 -7.25 13.27
N THR A 60 5.84 -7.66 14.03
CA THR A 60 5.28 -6.88 15.13
C THR A 60 5.35 -7.69 16.41
N SER A 61 5.46 -7.03 17.56
CA SER A 61 5.21 -7.70 18.83
C SER A 61 3.71 -8.00 18.98
N MET A 62 3.41 -9.02 19.76
CA MET A 62 2.06 -9.40 20.13
C MET A 62 1.96 -9.47 21.66
N ASP A 63 0.86 -8.96 22.20
CA ASP A 63 0.59 -9.03 23.63
C ASP A 63 0.02 -10.41 24.00
N PHE A 64 0.60 -11.04 25.03
CA PHE A 64 0.22 -12.35 25.54
C PHE A 64 -0.18 -12.24 27.01
N LYS A 65 -1.41 -12.63 27.29
CA LYS A 65 -2.09 -12.46 28.57
C LYS A 65 -2.22 -13.78 29.32
N ASP A 66 -2.30 -13.75 30.64
CA ASP A 66 -2.45 -14.95 31.45
C ASP A 66 -3.83 -15.58 31.22
N THR A 67 -3.96 -16.90 31.34
CA THR A 67 -5.22 -17.60 31.04
C THR A 67 -6.37 -17.26 31.98
N ILE A 68 -6.10 -16.57 33.09
CA ILE A 68 -7.09 -16.06 34.04
C ILE A 68 -7.69 -14.72 33.61
N ASP A 69 -7.08 -14.04 32.62
CA ASP A 69 -7.58 -12.78 32.10
C ASP A 69 -8.88 -12.96 31.32
N THR A 70 -9.56 -11.84 31.05
CA THR A 70 -10.81 -11.86 30.29
C THR A 70 -10.56 -12.06 28.79
N PHE A 71 -11.09 -13.15 28.25
CA PHE A 71 -11.13 -13.44 26.81
C PHE A 71 -12.59 -13.50 26.32
N PRO A 72 -12.83 -13.21 25.02
CA PRO A 72 -14.19 -13.21 24.46
C PRO A 72 -14.86 -14.60 24.42
N TYR A 73 -14.08 -15.68 24.55
CA TYR A 73 -14.58 -17.05 24.54
C TYR A 73 -13.54 -18.01 25.16
N PRO A 74 -13.99 -19.16 25.70
CA PRO A 74 -13.11 -20.22 26.18
C PRO A 74 -12.39 -20.94 25.02
N VAL A 75 -11.30 -21.63 25.35
CA VAL A 75 -10.51 -22.48 24.45
C VAL A 75 -10.10 -23.76 25.18
N VAL A 76 -9.74 -24.81 24.45
CA VAL A 76 -9.16 -26.03 25.02
C VAL A 76 -7.64 -25.94 24.99
N TYR A 77 -7.00 -26.17 26.14
CA TYR A 77 -5.55 -26.11 26.28
C TYR A 77 -4.91 -27.51 26.28
N PRO A 78 -3.75 -27.70 25.62
CA PRO A 78 -3.00 -28.95 25.69
C PRO A 78 -2.36 -29.14 27.06
N LYS A 79 -2.54 -30.33 27.64
CA LYS A 79 -2.09 -30.67 29.00
C LYS A 79 -0.57 -30.67 29.18
N GLN A 80 0.17 -30.86 28.08
CA GLN A 80 1.63 -30.93 28.07
C GLN A 80 2.33 -29.56 28.09
N ILE A 81 1.58 -28.46 27.97
CA ILE A 81 2.15 -27.11 27.96
C ILE A 81 1.89 -26.43 29.31
N GLN A 82 2.94 -25.85 29.88
CA GLN A 82 2.90 -25.12 31.15
C GLN A 82 3.06 -23.62 30.91
N ASN A 83 2.74 -22.81 31.94
CA ASN A 83 2.89 -21.35 31.91
C ASN A 83 2.21 -20.71 30.68
N ILE A 84 1.00 -21.19 30.37
CA ILE A 84 0.30 -20.80 29.16
C ILE A 84 -0.06 -19.31 29.23
N LYS A 85 0.23 -18.59 28.15
CA LYS A 85 -0.30 -17.26 27.89
C LYS A 85 -0.99 -17.23 26.53
N ARG A 86 -2.07 -16.48 26.40
CA ARG A 86 -2.91 -16.43 25.21
C ARG A 86 -2.87 -15.05 24.56
N GLY A 87 -2.78 -15.05 23.23
CA GLY A 87 -2.83 -13.88 22.37
C GLY A 87 -3.98 -13.99 21.37
N LEU A 88 -4.56 -12.85 21.00
CA LEU A 88 -5.59 -12.72 19.97
C LEU A 88 -5.11 -11.82 18.84
N LEU A 89 -4.93 -12.39 17.64
CA LEU A 89 -4.53 -11.61 16.46
C LEU A 89 -5.79 -11.17 15.73
N PRO A 90 -6.12 -9.86 15.68
CA PRO A 90 -7.29 -9.39 14.96
C PRO A 90 -7.16 -9.67 13.46
N THR A 91 -8.24 -10.16 12.87
CA THR A 91 -8.28 -10.46 11.42
C THR A 91 -8.71 -9.24 10.60
N ASP A 92 -9.55 -8.39 11.19
CA ASP A 92 -10.13 -7.19 10.60
C ASP A 92 -10.36 -6.13 11.68
N LEU A 93 -9.69 -4.98 11.56
CA LEU A 93 -9.81 -3.87 12.51
C LEU A 93 -11.09 -3.04 12.32
N HIS A 94 -11.78 -3.19 11.20
CA HIS A 94 -12.99 -2.43 10.88
C HIS A 94 -14.27 -3.22 11.10
N SER A 95 -14.17 -4.50 11.47
CA SER A 95 -15.34 -5.33 11.75
C SER A 95 -16.03 -4.87 13.03
N LYS A 96 -17.38 -4.73 12.97
CA LYS A 96 -18.22 -4.49 14.15
C LYS A 96 -18.16 -5.64 15.16
N THR A 97 -17.92 -6.85 14.66
CA THR A 97 -17.73 -8.05 15.48
C THR A 97 -16.29 -8.52 15.27
N PRO A 98 -15.42 -8.43 16.28
CA PRO A 98 -14.03 -8.75 16.07
C PRO A 98 -13.85 -10.26 15.92
N HIS A 99 -13.08 -10.66 14.91
CA HIS A 99 -12.68 -12.04 14.67
C HIS A 99 -11.17 -12.15 14.84
N TYR A 100 -10.71 -13.28 15.39
CA TYR A 100 -9.32 -13.44 15.79
C TYR A 100 -8.75 -14.77 15.29
N ILE A 101 -7.46 -14.77 15.02
CA ILE A 101 -6.66 -16.00 15.07
C ILE A 101 -6.17 -16.14 16.50
N ASN A 102 -6.38 -17.31 17.11
CA ASN A 102 -5.92 -17.58 18.47
C ASN A 102 -4.47 -18.05 18.45
N LEU A 103 -3.67 -17.49 19.34
CA LEU A 103 -2.30 -17.93 19.57
C LEU A 103 -2.11 -18.19 21.05
N MET A 104 -1.23 -19.11 21.39
CA MET A 104 -0.75 -19.25 22.75
C MET A 104 0.74 -19.53 22.80
N THR A 105 1.33 -19.20 23.92
CA THR A 105 2.74 -19.41 24.24
C THR A 105 2.84 -20.12 25.58
N GLY A 106 3.95 -20.79 25.84
CA GLY A 106 4.18 -21.48 27.10
C GLY A 106 5.49 -22.26 27.08
N THR A 107 5.59 -23.27 27.94
CA THR A 107 6.78 -24.12 28.06
C THR A 107 6.43 -25.60 27.89
N ALA A 108 7.17 -26.31 27.05
CA ALA A 108 7.15 -27.77 26.94
C ALA A 108 8.44 -28.32 27.57
N GLY A 109 8.38 -28.72 28.84
CA GLY A 109 9.58 -29.00 29.61
C GLY A 109 10.40 -27.71 29.83
N LYS A 110 11.63 -27.66 29.32
CA LYS A 110 12.52 -26.48 29.41
C LYS A 110 12.43 -25.53 28.21
N GLU A 111 11.72 -25.93 27.16
CA GLU A 111 11.68 -25.20 25.89
C GLU A 111 10.51 -24.23 25.83
N ARG A 112 10.75 -23.02 25.32
CA ARG A 112 9.69 -22.05 24.99
C ARG A 112 8.99 -22.48 23.70
N VAL A 113 7.66 -22.51 23.72
CA VAL A 113 6.84 -22.94 22.59
C VAL A 113 5.71 -21.97 22.29
N PHE A 114 5.24 -21.98 21.06
CA PHE A 114 4.00 -21.36 20.63
C PHE A 114 3.10 -22.34 19.88
N ILE A 115 1.80 -22.07 19.92
CA ILE A 115 0.77 -22.76 19.14
C ILE A 115 -0.16 -21.72 18.51
N VAL A 116 -0.61 -22.00 17.30
CA VAL A 116 -1.59 -21.20 16.55
C VAL A 116 -2.79 -22.10 16.33
N ASP A 117 -4.00 -21.59 16.56
CA ASP A 117 -5.25 -22.26 16.17
C ASP A 117 -5.36 -22.24 14.64
N GLN A 118 -4.93 -23.34 13.99
CA GLN A 118 -4.76 -23.39 12.55
C GLN A 118 -6.09 -23.55 11.81
N ILE A 119 -7.10 -24.12 12.47
CA ILE A 119 -8.39 -24.43 11.84
C ILE A 119 -9.57 -23.62 12.40
N ASN A 120 -9.30 -22.71 13.33
CA ASN A 120 -10.26 -21.83 13.99
C ASN A 120 -11.36 -22.63 14.72
N ASN A 121 -10.97 -23.70 15.41
CA ASN A 121 -11.86 -24.56 16.19
C ASN A 121 -11.80 -24.26 17.70
N ARG A 122 -10.88 -23.38 18.14
CA ARG A 122 -10.64 -23.02 19.55
C ARG A 122 -10.12 -24.17 20.41
N ASP A 123 -9.53 -25.18 19.80
CA ASP A 123 -8.95 -26.34 20.47
C ASP A 123 -7.48 -26.47 20.08
N PHE A 124 -6.58 -26.08 20.99
CA PHE A 124 -5.13 -26.13 20.71
C PHE A 124 -4.54 -27.55 20.83
N THR A 125 -5.35 -28.57 21.12
CA THR A 125 -4.86 -29.95 21.28
C THR A 125 -4.61 -30.66 19.95
N ASP A 126 -5.21 -30.18 18.85
CA ASP A 126 -5.01 -30.71 17.50
C ASP A 126 -4.05 -29.86 16.64
N ASP A 127 -3.54 -28.75 17.18
CA ASP A 127 -2.56 -27.89 16.52
C ASP A 127 -1.11 -28.28 16.82
N SER A 128 -0.21 -27.92 15.89
CA SER A 128 1.23 -28.23 16.07
C SER A 128 1.89 -27.34 17.11
N ILE A 129 2.57 -27.96 18.09
CA ILE A 129 3.47 -27.29 19.03
C ILE A 129 4.77 -26.90 18.31
N ARG A 130 5.14 -25.63 18.36
CA ARG A 130 6.34 -25.11 17.68
C ARG A 130 7.28 -24.47 18.68
N LEU A 131 8.58 -24.71 18.49
CA LEU A 131 9.64 -24.12 19.31
C LEU A 131 9.82 -22.65 18.96
N TYR A 132 10.16 -21.84 19.96
CA TYR A 132 10.69 -20.50 19.73
C TYR A 132 12.04 -20.61 19.02
N ARG A 133 12.13 -20.05 17.82
CA ARG A 133 13.35 -20.02 17.02
C ARG A 133 13.52 -18.66 16.38
N ASP A 134 14.76 -18.30 16.10
CA ASP A 134 15.04 -17.16 15.23
C ASP A 134 14.40 -17.39 13.87
N PHE A 135 13.74 -16.36 13.36
CA PHE A 135 13.01 -16.43 12.11
C PHE A 135 13.72 -15.59 11.06
N GLU A 136 13.98 -16.19 9.90
CA GLU A 136 14.48 -15.48 8.73
C GLU A 136 13.32 -14.66 8.14
N TRP A 137 13.12 -13.42 8.59
CA TRP A 137 11.96 -12.60 8.25
C TRP A 137 11.78 -12.34 6.73
N GLY A 138 12.86 -12.39 5.95
CA GLY A 138 12.81 -12.34 4.48
C GLY A 138 12.34 -13.63 3.80
N SER A 139 12.25 -14.74 4.55
CA SER A 139 11.96 -16.07 4.03
C SER A 139 10.47 -16.38 3.93
N ASN A 140 10.13 -17.37 3.11
CA ASN A 140 8.79 -18.00 3.04
C ASN A 140 8.79 -19.42 3.63
N LYS A 141 9.86 -19.81 4.32
CA LYS A 141 9.95 -21.07 5.07
C LYS A 141 9.16 -20.98 6.37
N ASP A 142 8.75 -22.14 6.88
CA ASP A 142 8.11 -22.30 8.20
C ASP A 142 6.87 -21.42 8.46
N LEU A 143 6.19 -21.01 7.39
CA LEU A 143 4.94 -20.25 7.47
C LEU A 143 3.81 -21.13 8.01
N VAL A 144 3.07 -20.61 8.99
CA VAL A 144 1.91 -21.30 9.57
C VAL A 144 0.67 -20.87 8.80
N GLN A 145 0.00 -21.81 8.13
CA GLN A 145 -1.31 -21.54 7.55
C GLN A 145 -2.39 -21.60 8.63
N CYS A 146 -3.24 -20.58 8.67
CA CYS A 146 -4.36 -20.48 9.59
C CYS A 146 -5.65 -20.14 8.85
N ARG A 147 -6.76 -20.74 9.28
CA ARG A 147 -8.12 -20.37 8.87
C ARG A 147 -8.66 -19.31 9.82
N TYR A 148 -9.50 -18.44 9.31
CA TYR A 148 -10.14 -17.40 10.11
C TYR A 148 -11.43 -16.92 9.46
N GLU A 149 -12.17 -16.13 10.20
CA GLU A 149 -13.37 -15.44 9.73
C GLU A 149 -13.03 -13.99 9.42
N ILE A 150 -13.57 -13.45 8.33
CA ILE A 150 -13.36 -12.07 7.91
C ILE A 150 -14.61 -11.53 7.23
N SER A 151 -14.89 -10.23 7.37
CA SER A 151 -15.95 -9.57 6.60
C SER A 151 -15.52 -9.37 5.15
N ASN A 152 -16.37 -9.70 4.19
CA ASN A 152 -16.20 -9.27 2.79
C ASN A 152 -16.96 -7.97 2.48
N GLY A 153 -17.44 -7.26 3.51
CA GLY A 153 -18.27 -6.06 3.40
C GLY A 153 -19.78 -6.34 3.32
N LYS A 154 -20.20 -7.59 3.01
CA LYS A 154 -21.60 -8.01 2.99
C LYS A 154 -21.93 -9.02 4.08
N GLN A 155 -21.02 -9.96 4.31
CA GLN A 155 -21.16 -11.04 5.29
C GLN A 155 -19.80 -11.46 5.82
N ILE A 156 -19.83 -12.23 6.90
CA ILE A 156 -18.64 -12.93 7.39
C ILE A 156 -18.41 -14.19 6.54
N VAL A 157 -17.18 -14.36 6.07
CA VAL A 157 -16.75 -15.53 5.30
C VAL A 157 -15.56 -16.21 5.98
N LYS A 158 -15.41 -17.51 5.73
CA LYS A 158 -14.19 -18.23 6.12
C LYS A 158 -13.12 -18.01 5.05
N ASP A 159 -11.91 -17.71 5.50
CA ASP A 159 -10.74 -17.50 4.66
C ASP A 159 -9.52 -18.20 5.30
N SER A 160 -8.40 -18.20 4.60
CA SER A 160 -7.13 -18.68 5.11
C SER A 160 -5.97 -17.84 4.60
N SER A 161 -4.91 -17.80 5.39
CA SER A 161 -3.67 -17.09 5.06
C SER A 161 -2.50 -17.73 5.79
N TRP A 162 -1.32 -17.13 5.65
CA TRP A 162 -0.08 -17.57 6.26
C TRP A 162 0.46 -16.49 7.17
N ILE A 163 0.98 -16.90 8.31
CA ILE A 163 1.69 -16.04 9.26
C ILE A 163 3.14 -16.50 9.44
N LYS A 164 4.02 -15.51 9.61
CA LYS A 164 5.39 -15.65 10.10
C LYS A 164 5.36 -15.49 11.60
N ILE A 165 5.99 -16.40 12.31
CA ILE A 165 6.14 -16.35 13.76
C ILE A 165 7.55 -16.78 14.11
N GLY A 166 8.22 -15.99 14.94
CA GLY A 166 9.44 -16.40 15.60
C GLY A 166 10.08 -15.27 16.38
N ASN A 167 11.32 -15.45 16.77
CA ASN A 167 12.01 -14.52 17.64
C ASN A 167 12.29 -13.19 16.93
N SER A 168 11.96 -12.08 17.60
CA SER A 168 12.26 -10.72 17.20
C SER A 168 12.60 -9.93 18.45
N ASN A 169 13.87 -9.57 18.64
CA ASN A 169 14.37 -8.85 19.82
C ASN A 169 14.05 -9.54 21.17
N ASN A 170 14.21 -10.87 21.24
CA ASN A 170 13.91 -11.73 22.40
C ASN A 170 12.41 -11.95 22.71
N ASP A 171 11.53 -11.34 21.93
CA ASP A 171 10.08 -11.52 22.00
C ASP A 171 9.55 -12.31 20.80
N LEU A 172 8.30 -12.81 20.93
CA LEU A 172 7.63 -13.45 19.81
C LEU A 172 7.13 -12.38 18.85
N GLY A 173 7.80 -12.27 17.72
CA GLY A 173 7.34 -11.49 16.58
C GLY A 173 6.31 -12.26 15.78
N LEU A 174 5.37 -11.53 15.18
CA LEU A 174 4.40 -12.06 14.22
C LEU A 174 4.28 -11.12 13.00
N GLY A 175 4.07 -11.70 11.83
CA GLY A 175 3.75 -10.92 10.64
C GLY A 175 2.88 -11.71 9.67
N LYS A 176 1.90 -11.05 9.07
CA LYS A 176 1.15 -11.60 7.94
C LYS A 176 2.09 -11.90 6.77
N SER A 177 1.83 -12.98 6.05
CA SER A 177 2.64 -13.41 4.91
C SER A 177 1.77 -13.83 3.73
N GLU A 178 1.02 -12.85 3.21
CA GLU A 178 0.27 -12.97 1.97
C GLU A 178 0.41 -11.70 1.13
N TYR A 179 0.10 -11.85 -0.15
CA TYR A 179 -0.19 -10.74 -1.07
C TYR A 179 -1.18 -11.22 -2.13
N LEU A 180 -1.85 -10.28 -2.77
CA LEU A 180 -2.78 -10.54 -3.85
C LEU A 180 -2.08 -10.37 -5.19
N THR A 181 -2.50 -11.12 -6.20
CA THR A 181 -2.15 -10.87 -7.60
C THR A 181 -3.36 -10.96 -8.49
N ALA A 182 -3.32 -10.27 -9.62
CA ALA A 182 -4.25 -10.49 -10.71
C ALA A 182 -3.51 -10.39 -12.04
N ASP A 183 -3.78 -11.36 -12.92
CA ASP A 183 -3.43 -11.27 -14.33
C ASP A 183 -4.58 -10.53 -15.04
N ILE A 184 -4.25 -9.56 -15.88
CA ILE A 184 -5.17 -8.66 -16.57
C ILE A 184 -4.84 -8.69 -18.06
N ASN A 185 -5.85 -8.76 -18.91
CA ASN A 185 -5.68 -8.61 -20.35
C ASN A 185 -6.47 -7.40 -20.85
N ILE A 186 -5.81 -6.44 -21.50
CA ILE A 186 -6.44 -5.28 -22.12
C ILE A 186 -6.01 -5.22 -23.59
N ASN A 187 -6.95 -5.37 -24.54
CA ASN A 187 -6.65 -5.38 -25.97
C ASN A 187 -5.49 -6.34 -26.34
N ASN A 188 -5.52 -7.57 -25.83
CA ASN A 188 -4.48 -8.60 -26.01
C ASN A 188 -3.13 -8.32 -25.34
N LYS A 189 -2.98 -7.19 -24.65
CA LYS A 189 -1.80 -6.88 -23.85
C LYS A 189 -1.98 -7.41 -22.42
N ASN A 190 -0.98 -8.12 -21.90
CA ASN A 190 -1.05 -8.78 -20.61
C ASN A 190 -0.35 -7.96 -19.53
N TYR A 191 -0.98 -7.84 -18.37
CA TYR A 191 -0.41 -7.20 -17.20
C TYR A 191 -0.56 -8.10 -16.01
N LYS A 192 0.35 -7.96 -15.05
CA LYS A 192 0.16 -8.53 -13.73
C LYS A 192 0.26 -7.44 -12.70
N ILE A 193 -0.75 -7.32 -11.85
CA ILE A 193 -0.70 -6.44 -10.69
C ILE A 193 -0.58 -7.26 -9.41
N GLY A 194 0.05 -6.66 -8.42
CA GLY A 194 0.12 -7.16 -7.05
C GLY A 194 -0.56 -6.18 -6.11
N ALA A 195 -1.10 -6.65 -5.00
CA ALA A 195 -1.60 -5.80 -3.94
C ALA A 195 -1.26 -6.36 -2.56
N SER A 196 -1.00 -5.47 -1.59
CA SER A 196 -0.79 -5.85 -0.20
C SER A 196 -1.25 -4.75 0.74
N ASN A 197 -1.72 -5.14 1.92
CA ASN A 197 -1.87 -4.22 3.04
C ASN A 197 -0.54 -4.22 3.83
N LEU A 198 0.06 -3.04 3.99
CA LEU A 198 1.35 -2.87 4.65
C LEU A 198 1.27 -2.99 6.18
N ARG A 199 0.07 -3.14 6.76
CA ARG A 199 -0.11 -3.48 8.17
C ARG A 199 0.13 -4.98 8.41
N ASN A 200 1.18 -5.29 9.17
CA ASN A 200 1.63 -6.66 9.42
C ASN A 200 0.67 -7.51 10.29
N MET A 201 -0.29 -6.90 11.01
CA MET A 201 -1.14 -7.58 12.00
C MET A 201 -2.54 -7.95 11.53
N VAL A 202 -2.92 -7.61 10.29
CA VAL A 202 -4.33 -7.68 9.87
C VAL A 202 -4.47 -8.25 8.47
N PHE A 203 -5.54 -9.00 8.25
CA PHE A 203 -5.79 -9.71 7.00
C PHE A 203 -6.80 -8.99 6.11
N ASN A 204 -7.41 -7.92 6.62
CA ASN A 204 -8.26 -7.07 5.83
C ASN A 204 -7.45 -6.14 4.92
N TYR A 205 -8.03 -5.81 3.78
CA TYR A 205 -7.55 -4.80 2.85
C TYR A 205 -8.43 -3.57 3.04
N ASN A 206 -7.81 -2.40 3.23
CA ASN A 206 -8.54 -1.16 3.43
C ASN A 206 -8.37 -0.23 2.23
N ASN A 207 -9.28 0.75 2.14
CA ASN A 207 -9.21 1.81 1.14
C ASN A 207 -8.56 3.09 1.68
N SER A 208 -7.66 2.95 2.66
CA SER A 208 -6.98 4.12 3.20
C SER A 208 -5.94 4.61 2.20
N ALA A 209 -5.94 5.92 1.97
CA ALA A 209 -4.87 6.59 1.23
C ALA A 209 -3.56 6.67 2.05
N ASP A 210 -3.61 6.37 3.35
CA ASP A 210 -2.45 6.46 4.24
C ASP A 210 -1.30 5.52 3.85
N VAL A 211 -0.11 5.76 4.41
CA VAL A 211 1.11 4.98 4.12
C VAL A 211 1.00 3.50 4.52
N PHE A 212 0.12 3.17 5.46
CA PHE A 212 -0.18 1.80 5.88
C PHE A 212 -1.46 1.25 5.24
N GLY A 213 -2.01 1.94 4.25
CA GLY A 213 -3.15 1.48 3.48
C GLY A 213 -2.80 0.32 2.55
N THR A 214 -3.80 -0.22 1.86
CA THR A 214 -3.53 -1.15 0.76
C THR A 214 -2.81 -0.42 -0.37
N LYS A 215 -1.73 -1.01 -0.85
CA LYS A 215 -1.02 -0.56 -2.05
C LYS A 215 -1.12 -1.60 -3.16
N ILE A 216 -1.18 -1.15 -4.40
CA ILE A 216 -1.04 -1.97 -5.59
C ILE A 216 0.25 -1.63 -6.33
N ALA A 217 0.79 -2.55 -7.12
CA ALA A 217 1.93 -2.29 -7.99
C ALA A 217 1.82 -3.11 -9.28
N LEU A 218 2.39 -2.58 -10.37
CA LEU A 218 2.57 -3.34 -11.61
C LEU A 218 3.75 -4.31 -11.45
N LEU A 219 3.47 -5.61 -11.47
CA LEU A 219 4.46 -6.69 -11.37
C LEU A 219 5.00 -7.11 -12.74
N SER A 220 4.17 -7.04 -13.78
CA SER A 220 4.64 -7.26 -15.14
C SER A 220 3.84 -6.46 -16.18
N ASP A 221 4.54 -6.09 -17.25
CA ASP A 221 4.01 -5.50 -18.48
C ASP A 221 4.41 -6.39 -19.66
N ASP A 222 3.46 -7.17 -20.19
CA ASP A 222 3.67 -8.33 -21.05
C ASP A 222 4.75 -9.28 -20.48
N GLU A 223 5.85 -9.45 -21.21
CA GLU A 223 6.97 -10.32 -20.86
C GLU A 223 7.94 -9.67 -19.87
N LYS A 224 7.83 -8.36 -19.62
CA LYS A 224 8.71 -7.64 -18.69
C LYS A 224 8.22 -7.85 -17.27
N VAL A 225 8.87 -8.75 -16.56
CA VAL A 225 8.59 -9.05 -15.14
C VAL A 225 9.52 -8.25 -14.24
N LYS A 226 8.97 -7.61 -13.21
CA LYS A 226 9.75 -6.98 -12.16
C LYS A 226 10.16 -8.01 -11.10
N ASP A 227 11.45 -8.08 -10.79
CA ASP A 227 11.96 -8.92 -9.71
C ASP A 227 11.77 -8.29 -8.33
N THR A 228 11.74 -6.95 -8.30
CA THR A 228 11.60 -6.12 -7.09
C THR A 228 10.59 -5.01 -7.34
N ILE A 229 9.78 -4.69 -6.34
CA ILE A 229 8.88 -3.54 -6.34
C ILE A 229 9.44 -2.51 -5.36
N PHE A 230 9.79 -1.34 -5.87
CA PHE A 230 10.24 -0.24 -5.03
C PHE A 230 9.04 0.50 -4.45
N GLU A 231 9.24 1.21 -3.34
CA GLU A 231 8.18 2.02 -2.72
C GLU A 231 7.56 3.03 -3.71
N ARG A 232 8.37 3.61 -4.60
CA ARG A 232 7.88 4.52 -5.67
C ARG A 232 6.90 3.87 -6.66
N ASP A 233 6.97 2.54 -6.82
CA ASP A 233 6.10 1.78 -7.71
C ASP A 233 4.76 1.39 -7.04
N GLN A 234 4.64 1.65 -5.73
CA GLN A 234 3.45 1.34 -4.96
C GLN A 234 2.44 2.46 -5.06
N ILE A 235 1.20 2.09 -5.37
CA ILE A 235 0.09 2.98 -5.69
C ILE A 235 -1.00 2.74 -4.65
N GLY A 236 -1.31 3.75 -3.85
CA GLY A 236 -2.41 3.76 -2.90
C GLY A 236 -3.75 4.11 -3.55
N VAL A 237 -4.81 4.00 -2.77
CA VAL A 237 -6.15 4.40 -3.21
C VAL A 237 -6.17 5.87 -3.61
N GLY A 238 -6.80 6.18 -4.74
CA GLY A 238 -6.84 7.51 -5.36
C GLY A 238 -5.65 7.80 -6.30
N GLN A 239 -4.58 7.01 -6.26
CA GLN A 239 -3.42 7.15 -7.15
C GLN A 239 -3.61 6.31 -8.42
N TYR A 240 -2.71 6.47 -9.41
CA TYR A 240 -2.93 6.00 -10.77
C TYR A 240 -1.91 4.96 -11.20
N ILE A 241 -2.38 3.93 -11.89
CA ILE A 241 -1.56 2.97 -12.62
C ILE A 241 -1.74 3.20 -14.13
N LYS A 242 -0.62 3.25 -14.86
CA LYS A 242 -0.65 3.32 -16.31
C LYS A 242 -0.76 1.90 -16.89
N LEU A 243 -1.83 1.63 -17.62
CA LEU A 243 -2.03 0.38 -18.36
C LEU A 243 -2.29 0.77 -19.83
N ASN A 244 -1.44 0.30 -20.73
CA ASN A 244 -1.38 0.75 -22.11
C ASN A 244 -1.12 2.28 -22.18
N ASN A 245 -1.94 3.02 -22.95
CA ASN A 245 -1.88 4.47 -23.04
C ASN A 245 -2.85 5.18 -22.06
N ASN A 246 -3.52 4.42 -21.19
CA ASN A 246 -4.54 4.93 -20.29
C ASN A 246 -4.03 4.97 -18.85
N HIS A 247 -4.53 5.94 -18.08
CA HIS A 247 -4.29 6.04 -16.65
C HIS A 247 -5.55 5.58 -15.91
N TYR A 248 -5.40 4.62 -15.02
CA TYR A 248 -6.48 4.11 -14.20
C TYR A 248 -6.24 4.43 -12.74
N ARG A 249 -7.18 5.14 -12.11
CA ARG A 249 -7.20 5.40 -10.69
C ARG A 249 -7.50 4.13 -9.92
N PHE A 250 -6.70 3.80 -8.91
CA PHE A 250 -7.02 2.76 -7.94
C PHE A 250 -8.15 3.25 -7.03
N GLU A 251 -9.37 2.82 -7.32
CA GLU A 251 -10.56 3.34 -6.64
C GLU A 251 -10.84 2.61 -5.33
N ASN A 252 -10.74 1.28 -5.35
CA ASN A 252 -11.27 0.46 -4.26
C ASN A 252 -10.67 -0.94 -4.29
N ILE A 253 -10.56 -1.56 -3.11
CA ILE A 253 -10.36 -2.98 -2.91
C ILE A 253 -11.39 -3.51 -1.92
N THR A 254 -11.93 -4.71 -2.15
CA THR A 254 -12.84 -5.31 -1.17
C THR A 254 -12.08 -5.69 0.11
N ASN A 255 -12.79 -5.71 1.24
CA ASN A 255 -12.17 -5.91 2.56
C ASN A 255 -11.39 -7.24 2.68
N ASN A 256 -11.81 -8.28 1.97
CA ASN A 256 -11.13 -9.58 1.88
C ASN A 256 -10.12 -9.67 0.71
N GLY A 257 -9.95 -8.60 -0.06
CA GLY A 257 -9.03 -8.54 -1.20
C GLY A 257 -9.56 -9.14 -2.51
N GLU A 258 -10.74 -9.74 -2.53
CA GLU A 258 -11.26 -10.50 -3.68
C GLU A 258 -11.34 -9.68 -4.98
N TYR A 259 -11.69 -8.40 -4.89
CA TYR A 259 -11.78 -7.52 -6.06
C TYR A 259 -11.02 -6.21 -5.87
N ILE A 260 -10.32 -5.78 -6.90
CA ILE A 260 -9.75 -4.43 -7.08
C ILE A 260 -10.56 -3.71 -8.15
N THR A 261 -10.94 -2.46 -7.90
CA THR A 261 -11.59 -1.59 -8.88
C THR A 261 -10.62 -0.53 -9.33
N LEU A 262 -10.40 -0.45 -10.65
CA LEU A 262 -9.67 0.63 -11.29
C LEU A 262 -10.61 1.44 -12.20
N ILE A 263 -10.50 2.77 -12.18
CA ILE A 263 -11.33 3.67 -13.00
C ILE A 263 -10.44 4.48 -13.95
N LYS A 264 -10.68 4.38 -15.24
CA LYS A 264 -9.99 5.14 -16.28
C LYS A 264 -10.24 6.62 -16.10
N ASP A 265 -9.18 7.42 -16.24
CA ASP A 265 -9.27 8.87 -16.17
C ASP A 265 -8.78 9.52 -17.45
N ASN A 266 -9.73 9.93 -18.28
CA ASN A 266 -9.45 10.58 -19.56
C ASN A 266 -8.90 12.00 -19.39
N SER A 267 -9.02 12.59 -18.20
CA SER A 267 -8.54 13.95 -17.88
C SER A 267 -7.20 13.96 -17.15
N PHE A 268 -6.56 12.79 -16.95
CA PHE A 268 -5.35 12.64 -16.15
C PHE A 268 -4.25 13.66 -16.50
N THR A 269 -4.00 13.88 -17.79
CA THR A 269 -2.95 14.79 -18.27
C THR A 269 -3.26 16.27 -18.02
N GLU A 270 -4.50 16.62 -17.71
CA GLU A 270 -4.95 17.98 -17.39
C GLU A 270 -4.98 18.22 -15.88
N LYS A 271 -4.82 17.17 -15.07
CA LYS A 271 -4.86 17.28 -13.61
C LYS A 271 -3.57 17.84 -13.05
N THR A 272 -3.75 18.63 -11.99
CA THR A 272 -2.67 19.09 -11.13
C THR A 272 -2.51 18.13 -9.96
N GLY A 273 -1.29 17.64 -9.74
CA GLY A 273 -0.97 16.68 -8.68
C GLY A 273 0.46 16.18 -8.76
N THR A 274 0.84 15.32 -7.82
CA THR A 274 2.22 14.82 -7.67
C THR A 274 2.46 13.45 -8.29
N GLU A 275 1.52 12.94 -9.08
CA GLU A 275 1.69 11.70 -9.84
C GLU A 275 2.41 11.93 -11.16
N VAL A 276 3.23 10.96 -11.56
CA VAL A 276 4.02 11.01 -12.81
C VAL A 276 3.11 11.26 -14.01
N GLY A 277 3.42 12.32 -14.77
CA GLY A 277 2.67 12.78 -15.94
C GLY A 277 1.64 13.88 -15.65
N MET A 278 1.27 14.13 -14.38
CA MET A 278 0.39 15.25 -14.01
C MET A 278 1.12 16.60 -14.09
N ILE A 279 0.35 17.68 -14.14
CA ILE A 279 0.86 19.04 -13.97
C ILE A 279 1.28 19.19 -12.51
N ALA A 280 2.51 19.62 -12.27
CA ALA A 280 3.03 19.81 -10.92
C ALA A 280 2.31 20.99 -10.24
N PRO A 281 1.83 20.83 -8.98
CA PRO A 281 1.23 21.92 -8.22
C PRO A 281 2.17 23.13 -8.12
N ALA A 282 1.72 24.30 -8.57
CA ALA A 282 2.47 25.54 -8.36
C ALA A 282 2.60 25.83 -6.86
N PHE A 283 3.73 26.42 -6.46
CA PHE A 283 4.00 26.79 -5.08
C PHE A 283 4.73 28.12 -4.98
N SER A 284 4.58 28.77 -3.83
CA SER A 284 5.42 29.86 -3.36
C SER A 284 5.95 29.48 -1.99
N ALA A 285 7.23 29.77 -1.71
CA ALA A 285 7.85 29.39 -0.44
C ALA A 285 8.90 30.40 0.01
N THR A 286 8.96 30.62 1.32
CA THR A 286 10.03 31.38 1.97
C THR A 286 11.17 30.44 2.34
N THR A 287 12.32 30.66 1.73
CA THR A 287 13.56 29.93 2.01
C THR A 287 14.09 30.24 3.42
N THR A 288 14.98 29.40 3.94
CA THR A 288 15.64 29.63 5.25
C THR A 288 16.52 30.88 5.30
N THR A 289 16.87 31.47 4.14
CA THR A 289 17.57 32.75 4.03
C THR A 289 16.62 33.96 3.92
N GLY A 290 15.30 33.74 3.93
CA GLY A 290 14.27 34.78 3.88
C GLY A 290 13.84 35.19 2.47
N SER A 291 14.45 34.63 1.42
CA SER A 291 14.03 34.88 0.03
C SER A 291 12.75 34.11 -0.29
N ILE A 292 11.87 34.71 -1.08
CA ILE A 292 10.68 34.05 -1.62
C ILE A 292 11.02 33.46 -2.99
N ILE A 293 10.63 32.21 -3.22
CA ILE A 293 10.70 31.56 -4.52
C ILE A 293 9.30 31.21 -5.00
N ASN A 294 9.05 31.29 -6.30
CA ASN A 294 7.83 30.77 -6.92
C ASN A 294 8.22 29.72 -7.95
N SER A 295 7.50 28.61 -7.98
CA SER A 295 7.78 27.52 -8.92
C SER A 295 7.69 27.96 -10.38
N THR A 296 6.80 28.92 -10.67
CA THR A 296 6.59 29.49 -12.01
C THR A 296 7.83 30.18 -12.58
N ASP A 297 8.73 30.62 -11.72
CA ASP A 297 9.95 31.34 -12.10
C ASP A 297 11.16 30.39 -12.28
N LEU A 298 10.97 29.08 -12.05
CA LEU A 298 12.03 28.07 -11.99
C LEU A 298 12.01 27.09 -13.19
N HIS A 299 11.24 27.37 -14.23
CA HIS A 299 11.07 26.46 -15.37
C HIS A 299 12.21 26.52 -16.42
N ASP A 300 13.23 27.34 -16.20
CA ASP A 300 14.45 27.35 -17.03
C ASP A 300 15.25 26.02 -16.90
N LYS A 301 15.07 25.32 -15.78
CA LYS A 301 15.70 24.03 -15.47
C LYS A 301 14.65 23.04 -14.94
N ILE A 302 15.05 21.77 -14.89
CA ILE A 302 14.33 20.75 -14.12
C ILE A 302 14.39 21.14 -12.64
N ILE A 303 13.30 20.94 -11.90
CA ILE A 303 13.23 21.15 -10.45
C ILE A 303 13.24 19.78 -9.77
N ILE A 304 14.08 19.62 -8.74
CA ILE A 304 14.09 18.45 -7.87
C ILE A 304 13.70 18.91 -6.47
N ILE A 305 12.53 18.47 -6.00
CA ILE A 305 12.11 18.65 -4.62
C ILE A 305 12.60 17.44 -3.83
N VAL A 306 13.48 17.68 -2.87
CA VAL A 306 14.10 16.66 -2.00
C VAL A 306 13.48 16.76 -0.62
N ASN A 307 12.58 15.83 -0.30
CA ASN A 307 12.12 15.67 1.08
C ASN A 307 13.17 14.91 1.89
N SER A 308 13.72 15.56 2.91
CA SER A 308 14.60 14.94 3.92
C SER A 308 13.89 14.85 5.28
N CYS A 309 14.32 13.96 6.18
CA CYS A 309 13.89 13.97 7.58
C CYS A 309 15.06 14.29 8.50
N GLY A 310 14.99 15.39 9.25
CA GLY A 310 15.91 15.66 10.36
C GLY A 310 15.62 14.83 11.63
N CYS A 311 14.51 14.08 11.65
CA CYS A 311 14.04 13.32 12.79
C CYS A 311 14.98 12.15 13.15
N GLY A 312 15.27 11.95 14.44
CA GLY A 312 15.88 10.71 14.94
C GLY A 312 17.30 10.37 14.45
N GLY A 313 18.00 11.28 13.76
CA GLY A 313 19.35 11.05 13.26
C GLY A 313 19.44 10.58 11.80
N ASP A 314 18.40 10.78 10.97
CA ASP A 314 18.49 10.55 9.52
C ASP A 314 19.36 11.60 8.81
N VAL A 315 20.67 11.41 8.93
CA VAL A 315 21.69 12.24 8.26
C VAL A 315 21.76 11.94 6.76
N ALA A 316 21.36 10.73 6.34
CA ALA A 316 21.53 10.26 4.98
C ALA A 316 20.69 11.07 3.98
N SER A 317 19.41 11.33 4.30
CA SER A 317 18.55 12.13 3.40
C SER A 317 19.00 13.58 3.29
N THR A 318 19.52 14.17 4.37
CA THR A 318 20.11 15.51 4.35
C THR A 318 21.40 15.55 3.54
N GLN A 319 22.28 14.57 3.71
CA GLN A 319 23.52 14.47 2.95
C GLN A 319 23.25 14.31 1.46
N ALA A 320 22.28 13.46 1.10
CA ALA A 320 21.86 13.28 -0.29
C ALA A 320 21.43 14.60 -0.95
N PHE A 321 20.70 15.48 -0.25
CA PHE A 321 20.39 16.81 -0.77
C PHE A 321 21.66 17.60 -1.14
N PHE A 322 22.65 17.63 -0.26
CA PHE A 322 23.90 18.35 -0.52
C PHE A 322 24.67 17.72 -1.68
N ASP A 323 24.74 16.39 -1.74
CA ASP A 323 25.45 15.68 -2.81
C ASP A 323 24.79 15.91 -4.18
N ILE A 324 23.45 15.84 -4.25
CA ILE A 324 22.68 16.15 -5.46
C ILE A 324 22.93 17.60 -5.87
N SER A 325 22.85 18.55 -4.93
CA SER A 325 23.07 19.97 -5.18
C SER A 325 24.48 20.26 -5.71
N ASN A 326 25.50 19.64 -5.13
CA ASN A 326 26.88 19.79 -5.56
C ASN A 326 27.12 19.17 -6.95
N LYS A 327 26.56 17.99 -7.22
CA LYS A 327 26.78 17.26 -8.46
C LYS A 327 25.98 17.81 -9.64
N TYR A 328 24.74 18.26 -9.40
CA TYR A 328 23.80 18.60 -10.47
C TYR A 328 23.26 20.04 -10.42
N GLY A 329 23.53 20.83 -9.37
CA GLY A 329 22.91 22.16 -9.18
C GLY A 329 23.16 23.19 -10.29
N SER A 330 24.16 22.98 -11.15
CA SER A 330 24.34 23.78 -12.36
C SER A 330 23.28 23.49 -13.44
N LYS A 331 22.77 22.26 -13.49
CA LYS A 331 21.82 21.75 -14.50
C LYS A 331 20.36 21.73 -14.03
N VAL A 332 20.13 21.63 -12.72
CA VAL A 332 18.79 21.50 -12.12
C VAL A 332 18.66 22.43 -10.91
N HIS A 333 17.43 22.85 -10.61
CA HIS A 333 17.13 23.49 -9.32
C HIS A 333 16.90 22.41 -8.27
N VAL A 334 17.65 22.42 -7.18
CA VAL A 334 17.50 21.45 -6.09
C VAL A 334 16.95 22.16 -4.87
N ILE A 335 15.77 21.72 -4.42
CA ILE A 335 15.01 22.33 -3.33
C ILE A 335 14.93 21.32 -2.20
N ARG A 336 15.52 21.61 -1.04
CA ARG A 336 15.32 20.80 0.17
C ARG A 336 14.05 21.22 0.88
N MET A 337 13.24 20.24 1.28
CA MET A 337 12.16 20.41 2.24
C MET A 337 12.44 19.58 3.48
N ASP A 338 12.35 20.20 4.65
CA ASP A 338 12.46 19.55 5.96
C ASP A 338 11.82 20.42 7.04
N SER A 339 11.57 19.85 8.21
CA SER A 339 11.12 20.58 9.39
C SER A 339 12.29 21.06 10.25
N ALA A 340 12.17 22.23 10.87
CA ALA A 340 13.11 22.74 11.87
C ALA A 340 14.57 22.82 11.37
N ILE A 341 14.77 23.34 10.16
CA ILE A 341 16.11 23.40 9.53
C ILE A 341 16.98 24.41 10.28
N LYS A 342 17.98 23.90 11.00
CA LYS A 342 18.95 24.71 11.76
C LYS A 342 20.13 25.19 10.91
N GLU A 343 20.60 24.35 10.01
CA GLU A 343 21.76 24.66 9.16
C GLU A 343 21.34 25.50 7.96
N ARG A 344 21.80 26.75 7.90
CA ARG A 344 21.51 27.68 6.81
C ARG A 344 22.75 27.80 5.93
N LYS A 345 22.65 27.34 4.69
CA LYS A 345 23.74 27.41 3.72
C LYS A 345 23.37 28.31 2.55
N THR A 346 24.11 29.41 2.41
CA THR A 346 23.95 30.35 1.28
C THR A 346 24.20 29.63 -0.05
N GLY A 347 23.45 30.00 -1.09
CA GLY A 347 23.56 29.38 -2.42
C GLY A 347 22.82 28.03 -2.55
N THR A 348 22.08 27.62 -1.52
CA THR A 348 21.17 26.46 -1.60
C THR A 348 19.73 26.89 -1.37
N ILE A 349 18.77 26.19 -1.97
CA ILE A 349 17.34 26.43 -1.73
C ILE A 349 16.87 25.44 -0.68
N GLN A 350 16.64 25.93 0.53
CA GLN A 350 16.13 25.12 1.65
C GLN A 350 14.86 25.78 2.19
N ILE A 351 13.83 24.96 2.40
CA ILE A 351 12.50 25.38 2.85
C ILE A 351 12.23 24.68 4.17
N ASP A 352 12.07 25.47 5.24
CA ASP A 352 11.60 24.96 6.52
C ASP A 352 10.07 24.85 6.49
N THR A 353 9.56 23.63 6.55
CA THR A 353 8.13 23.35 6.46
C THR A 353 7.35 23.65 7.73
N GLU A 354 8.02 23.99 8.84
CA GLU A 354 7.34 24.45 10.06
C GLU A 354 6.87 25.91 9.97
N LEU A 355 7.41 26.68 9.02
CA LEU A 355 6.98 28.05 8.79
C LEU A 355 5.58 28.09 8.18
N GLU A 356 4.70 28.92 8.75
CA GLU A 356 3.31 29.09 8.25
C GLU A 356 3.25 29.40 6.76
N ALA A 357 4.17 30.26 6.28
CA ALA A 357 4.28 30.66 4.89
C ALA A 357 4.57 29.47 3.93
N ASN A 358 5.07 28.35 4.46
CA ASN A 358 5.45 27.17 3.69
C ASN A 358 4.46 26.00 3.84
N LYS A 359 3.33 26.20 4.52
CA LYS A 359 2.31 25.13 4.68
C LYS A 359 1.70 24.68 3.36
N ASP A 360 1.59 25.58 2.38
CA ASP A 360 1.05 25.25 1.05
C ASP A 360 1.95 24.22 0.34
N ILE A 361 3.25 24.50 0.21
CA ILE A 361 4.20 23.57 -0.41
C ILE A 361 4.33 22.27 0.40
N TYR A 362 4.29 22.34 1.74
CA TYR A 362 4.27 21.16 2.61
C TYR A 362 3.09 20.25 2.27
N THR A 363 1.88 20.81 2.17
CA THR A 363 0.66 20.02 1.90
C THR A 363 0.69 19.40 0.50
N LYS A 364 1.30 20.08 -0.48
CA LYS A 364 1.35 19.61 -1.87
C LYS A 364 2.41 18.53 -2.12
N TYR A 365 3.60 18.67 -1.54
CA TYR A 365 4.78 17.87 -1.91
C TYR A 365 5.40 17.08 -0.77
N ARG A 366 4.89 17.17 0.46
CA ARG A 366 5.45 16.42 1.59
C ARG A 366 4.38 15.62 2.30
N GLU A 367 3.32 16.30 2.73
CA GLU A 367 2.10 15.82 3.42
C GLU A 367 2.33 15.00 4.71
N THR A 368 3.57 14.57 4.97
CA THR A 368 3.96 13.69 6.07
C THR A 368 5.28 14.16 6.67
N TYR A 369 5.36 14.22 8.00
CA TYR A 369 6.54 14.73 8.73
C TYR A 369 7.85 14.03 8.32
N CYS A 370 7.82 12.72 8.10
CA CYS A 370 8.98 11.90 7.71
C CYS A 370 8.89 11.39 6.26
N SER A 371 8.60 12.25 5.28
CA SER A 371 8.65 11.86 3.87
C SER A 371 10.08 11.83 3.35
N HIS A 372 10.40 10.80 2.55
CA HIS A 372 11.69 10.61 1.87
C HIS A 372 11.55 10.65 0.34
N ILE A 373 10.37 10.97 -0.17
CA ILE A 373 10.08 10.98 -1.61
C ILE A 373 10.63 12.27 -2.22
N CYS A 374 11.44 12.12 -3.26
CA CYS A 374 11.86 13.20 -4.14
C CYS A 374 10.93 13.27 -5.36
N TYR A 375 10.63 14.49 -5.80
CA TYR A 375 9.87 14.75 -7.01
C TYR A 375 10.76 15.43 -8.04
N VAL A 376 10.72 14.93 -9.28
CA VAL A 376 11.41 15.53 -10.43
C VAL A 376 10.36 16.20 -11.30
N ILE A 377 10.44 17.52 -11.45
CA ILE A 377 9.51 18.33 -12.22
C ILE A 377 10.23 18.81 -13.48
N GLY A 378 9.65 18.49 -14.64
CA GLY A 378 10.14 18.92 -15.94
C GLY A 378 9.98 20.42 -16.18
N LYS A 379 10.66 20.91 -17.22
CA LYS A 379 10.55 22.31 -17.68
C LYS A 379 9.16 22.67 -18.19
N ASP A 380 8.36 21.68 -18.56
CA ASP A 380 6.96 21.79 -18.97
C ASP A 380 5.98 21.80 -17.77
N ASN A 381 6.51 21.93 -16.55
CA ASN A 381 5.76 21.92 -15.30
C ASN A 381 5.00 20.61 -15.05
N ARG A 382 5.52 19.47 -15.53
CA ARG A 382 4.95 18.14 -15.22
C ARG A 382 5.83 17.34 -14.29
N ILE A 383 5.22 16.48 -13.49
CA ILE A 383 5.96 15.49 -12.70
C ILE A 383 6.54 14.47 -13.67
N PHE A 384 7.87 14.48 -13.82
CA PHE A 384 8.58 13.58 -14.71
C PHE A 384 8.83 12.23 -14.05
N ASP A 385 9.24 12.24 -12.77
CA ASP A 385 9.48 11.02 -12.00
C ASP A 385 9.43 11.31 -10.48
N LYS A 386 9.44 10.23 -9.68
CA LYS A 386 9.57 10.23 -8.22
C LYS A 386 10.53 9.12 -7.76
N PHE A 387 11.33 9.39 -6.74
CA PHE A 387 12.28 8.40 -6.19
C PHE A 387 12.49 8.60 -4.69
N ILE A 388 13.01 7.57 -3.99
CA ILE A 388 13.36 7.71 -2.58
C ILE A 388 14.74 8.38 -2.49
N VAL A 389 14.86 9.41 -1.66
CA VAL A 389 16.06 10.26 -1.55
C VAL A 389 17.34 9.46 -1.34
N THR A 390 17.31 8.37 -0.57
CA THR A 390 18.49 7.52 -0.32
C THR A 390 18.91 6.68 -1.53
N ASN A 391 18.07 6.56 -2.56
CA ASN A 391 18.37 5.84 -3.81
C ASN A 391 18.79 6.79 -4.95
N TRP A 392 19.06 8.06 -4.65
CA TRP A 392 19.33 9.07 -5.68
C TRP A 392 20.50 8.70 -6.59
N GLU A 393 21.55 8.05 -6.09
CA GLU A 393 22.72 7.67 -6.87
C GLU A 393 22.39 6.70 -8.01
N THR A 394 21.39 5.84 -7.80
CA THR A 394 20.96 4.83 -8.78
C THR A 394 19.83 5.32 -9.68
N ASP A 395 18.92 6.13 -9.14
CA ASP A 395 17.71 6.54 -9.84
C ASP A 395 17.88 7.84 -10.60
N LEU A 396 18.42 8.88 -9.95
CA LEU A 396 18.47 10.22 -10.53
C LEU A 396 19.29 10.32 -11.83
N PRO A 397 20.48 9.67 -11.98
CA PRO A 397 21.21 9.72 -13.24
C PRO A 397 20.38 9.22 -14.43
N LYS A 398 19.68 8.09 -14.25
CA LYS A 398 18.83 7.49 -15.29
C LYS A 398 17.65 8.40 -15.63
N ILE A 399 17.08 9.06 -14.63
CA ILE A 399 15.99 10.00 -14.83
C ILE A 399 16.48 11.17 -15.69
N LEU A 400 17.59 11.81 -15.30
CA LEU A 400 18.11 12.98 -16.00
C LEU A 400 18.63 12.65 -17.41
N GLU A 401 19.22 11.48 -17.64
CA GLU A 401 19.62 11.00 -18.97
C GLU A 401 18.45 10.87 -19.95
N ASN A 402 17.24 10.59 -19.44
CA ASN A 402 16.03 10.50 -20.25
C ASN A 402 15.28 11.84 -20.37
N SER A 403 15.69 12.87 -19.63
CA SER A 403 15.06 14.20 -19.61
C SER A 403 15.83 15.27 -20.38
N ILE A 404 17.12 15.02 -20.68
CA ILE A 404 18.03 15.90 -21.44
C ILE A 404 18.11 15.36 -22.85
#